data_AF-A0A3B6AX89-F1
#
_entry.id   AF-A0A3B6AX89-F1
#
_cell.length_a   1.000
_cell.length_b   1.000
_cell.length_c   1.000
_cell.angle_alpha   90.00
_cell.angle_beta   90.00
_cell.angle_gamma   90.00
#
_symmetry.space_group_name_H-M   'P 1'
#
loop_
_entity.id
_entity.type
_entity.pdbx_description
1 polymer ?
#
loop_
_entity_poly.entity_id
_entity_poly.type
_entity_poly.pdbx_seq_one_letter_code
_entity_poly.pdbx_strand_id
1 'polypeptide(L)'
;MAASRCLLARRLLLLLRPKIPPLSPPHGLFRGEVPVRLLPPRPFGEWRRAFHDGRPRGPLWRSKKLIGKEALFAIQGLKRFKGDEEKLREFIKRHVARLLKADKLSVLGELERQEEVDLSVKMFRIIQKEDWYKPDVYMYKDLIIALAKCKKMDEAMDIWGNMKEENLFPDSQTYAEVIRGFLRYGSPSDAMNIYEDMKRSPDPPEELPFRVLLKGLLPHPLLRNRVKQDFEELFPERHIYDPPDEIFGMH
;
A
#
# COMPACT_ATOMS: atom_id res chain seq x y z
N MET A 1 37.24 -36.06 -14.58
CA MET A 1 38.40 -35.75 -15.43
C MET A 1 38.09 -36.21 -16.85
N ALA A 2 38.34 -35.32 -17.82
CA ALA A 2 38.50 -35.52 -19.28
C ALA A 2 37.40 -36.34 -20.01
N ALA A 3 36.48 -35.76 -20.79
CA ALA A 3 36.63 -34.93 -22.00
C ALA A 3 37.32 -35.65 -23.18
N SER A 4 36.68 -35.51 -24.35
CA SER A 4 37.08 -35.96 -25.70
C SER A 4 36.63 -37.38 -26.03
N ARG A 5 35.82 -37.62 -27.07
CA ARG A 5 36.13 -37.24 -28.46
C ARG A 5 34.89 -37.04 -29.34
N CYS A 6 34.98 -35.99 -30.14
CA CYS A 6 34.48 -35.87 -31.51
C CYS A 6 32.98 -35.62 -31.76
N LEU A 7 32.59 -34.37 -31.52
CA LEU A 7 31.84 -33.57 -32.50
C LEU A 7 32.65 -33.48 -33.80
N LEU A 8 32.01 -33.71 -34.96
CA LEU A 8 32.28 -33.17 -36.30
C LEU A 8 32.02 -34.20 -37.40
N ALA A 9 30.75 -34.53 -37.62
CA ALA A 9 30.23 -34.82 -38.95
C ALA A 9 28.70 -34.83 -38.90
N ARG A 10 28.06 -34.06 -39.78
CA ARG A 10 26.60 -33.94 -40.00
C ARG A 10 25.89 -32.77 -39.32
N ARG A 11 26.55 -31.62 -39.30
CA ARG A 11 25.87 -30.34 -39.57
C ARG A 11 25.88 -30.09 -41.08
N LEU A 12 25.23 -30.94 -41.88
CA LEU A 12 24.99 -30.68 -43.31
C LEU A 12 23.99 -31.68 -43.94
N LEU A 13 22.74 -31.68 -43.47
CA LEU A 13 21.60 -32.28 -44.20
C LEU A 13 20.29 -31.63 -43.71
N LEU A 14 20.32 -30.30 -43.71
CA LEU A 14 19.18 -29.41 -43.44
C LEU A 14 18.46 -29.00 -44.73
N LEU A 15 18.43 -29.87 -45.74
CA LEU A 15 17.72 -29.63 -47.00
C LEU A 15 17.07 -30.94 -47.42
N LEU A 16 15.82 -30.85 -47.86
CA LEU A 16 14.86 -31.93 -48.18
C LEU A 16 13.86 -32.26 -47.04
N ARG A 17 13.14 -31.25 -46.56
CA ARG A 17 11.78 -31.43 -46.03
C ARG A 17 10.77 -31.36 -47.20
N PRO A 18 9.93 -32.37 -47.46
CA PRO A 18 8.78 -32.20 -48.34
C PRO A 18 7.70 -31.35 -47.66
N LYS A 19 7.19 -30.36 -48.40
CA LYS A 19 6.13 -29.42 -48.02
C LYS A 19 4.77 -30.14 -47.95
N ILE A 20 4.06 -30.04 -46.83
CA ILE A 20 2.63 -30.40 -46.73
C ILE A 20 1.85 -29.07 -46.66
N PRO A 21 0.86 -28.82 -47.53
CA PRO A 21 0.09 -27.58 -47.52
C PRO A 21 -0.98 -27.56 -46.40
N PRO A 22 -1.40 -26.37 -45.92
CA PRO A 22 -2.35 -26.25 -44.83
C PRO A 22 -3.80 -26.45 -45.30
N LEU A 23 -4.59 -27.21 -44.55
CA LEU A 23 -6.04 -27.31 -44.72
C LEU A 23 -6.71 -26.19 -43.90
N SER A 24 -7.40 -25.29 -44.60
CA SER A 24 -8.26 -24.23 -44.05
C SER A 24 -9.58 -24.78 -43.49
N PRO A 25 -10.21 -24.14 -42.48
CA PRO A 25 -11.46 -24.61 -41.90
C PRO A 25 -12.69 -24.04 -42.66
N PRO A 26 -13.84 -24.73 -42.71
CA PRO A 26 -15.08 -24.14 -43.17
C PRO A 26 -15.87 -23.52 -42.01
N HIS A 27 -16.53 -22.39 -42.32
CA HIS A 27 -17.48 -21.67 -41.50
C HIS A 27 -18.86 -22.35 -41.44
N GLY A 28 -19.61 -22.12 -40.34
CA GLY A 28 -21.08 -22.31 -40.21
C GLY A 28 -21.49 -22.99 -38.89
N LEU A 29 -21.92 -22.30 -37.83
CA LEU A 29 -23.26 -21.75 -37.48
C LEU A 29 -24.37 -22.77 -37.12
N PHE A 30 -24.91 -22.59 -35.88
CA PHE A 30 -26.08 -23.22 -35.24
C PHE A 30 -25.92 -24.73 -34.91
N ARG A 31 -26.38 -25.30 -33.78
CA ARG A 31 -27.50 -25.03 -32.85
C ARG A 31 -27.23 -25.83 -31.54
N GLY A 32 -27.90 -25.48 -30.45
CA GLY A 32 -27.53 -25.87 -29.07
C GLY A 32 -27.72 -27.34 -28.66
N GLU A 33 -27.12 -27.65 -27.50
CA GLU A 33 -27.52 -28.67 -26.52
C GLU A 33 -26.60 -28.50 -25.30
N VAL A 34 -27.17 -28.43 -24.09
CA VAL A 34 -26.44 -28.30 -22.83
C VAL A 34 -26.25 -29.71 -22.24
N PRO A 35 -25.03 -30.24 -22.08
CA PRO A 35 -24.83 -31.47 -21.32
C PRO A 35 -24.38 -31.13 -19.89
N VAL A 36 -25.21 -31.54 -18.93
CA VAL A 36 -24.85 -31.68 -17.52
C VAL A 36 -23.61 -32.57 -17.42
N ARG A 37 -22.45 -31.99 -17.08
CA ARG A 37 -21.26 -32.76 -16.74
C ARG A 37 -21.35 -33.21 -15.28
N LEU A 38 -21.57 -34.51 -15.09
CA LEU A 38 -21.28 -35.22 -13.85
C LEU A 38 -19.79 -35.01 -13.51
N LEU A 39 -19.51 -34.35 -12.39
CA LEU A 39 -18.16 -34.25 -11.84
C LEU A 39 -17.72 -35.62 -11.30
N PRO A 40 -16.48 -36.06 -11.53
CA PRO A 40 -15.98 -37.31 -10.95
C PRO A 40 -15.80 -37.15 -9.42
N PRO A 41 -15.93 -38.23 -8.63
CA PRO A 41 -15.64 -38.17 -7.20
C PRO A 41 -14.13 -37.92 -7.02
N ARG A 42 -13.77 -36.88 -6.27
CA ARG A 42 -12.36 -36.59 -5.96
C ARG A 42 -11.87 -37.54 -4.86
N PRO A 43 -10.62 -38.02 -4.95
CA PRO A 43 -10.04 -38.88 -3.93
C PRO A 43 -9.84 -38.15 -2.60
N PHE A 44 -10.01 -38.89 -1.52
CA PHE A 44 -9.72 -38.47 -0.15
C PHE A 44 -8.29 -37.93 -0.02
N GLY A 45 -8.12 -36.69 0.47
CA GLY A 45 -6.82 -36.26 1.01
C GLY A 45 -6.24 -34.90 0.61
N GLU A 46 -7.02 -33.87 0.26
CA GLU A 46 -6.46 -32.52 0.06
C GLU A 46 -7.17 -31.44 0.88
N TRP A 47 -6.79 -31.30 2.15
CA TRP A 47 -7.07 -30.08 2.92
C TRP A 47 -6.03 -29.00 2.58
N ARG A 48 -6.11 -28.41 1.38
CA ARG A 48 -5.44 -27.13 1.13
C ARG A 48 -6.37 -26.02 1.61
N ARG A 49 -6.01 -25.40 2.74
CA ARG A 49 -6.64 -24.16 3.22
C ARG A 49 -6.45 -23.07 2.16
N ALA A 50 -7.53 -22.66 1.53
CA ALA A 50 -7.59 -21.47 0.70
C ALA A 50 -7.61 -20.21 1.58
N PHE A 51 -6.46 -19.83 2.13
CA PHE A 51 -6.25 -18.50 2.72
C PHE A 51 -4.95 -17.90 2.19
N HIS A 52 -4.95 -17.63 0.89
CA HIS A 52 -4.02 -16.71 0.26
C HIS A 52 -4.87 -15.63 -0.42
N ASP A 53 -4.80 -14.41 0.09
CA ASP A 53 -5.53 -13.23 -0.39
C ASP A 53 -4.90 -12.58 -1.64
N GLY A 54 -3.95 -13.27 -2.29
CA GLY A 54 -3.34 -12.84 -3.55
C GLY A 54 -2.48 -11.57 -3.48
N ARG A 55 -2.38 -10.93 -2.31
CA ARG A 55 -1.53 -9.75 -2.13
C ARG A 55 -0.07 -10.18 -2.08
N PRO A 56 0.84 -9.60 -2.88
CA PRO A 56 2.26 -9.91 -2.78
C PRO A 56 2.72 -9.46 -1.40
N ARG A 57 2.96 -10.43 -0.51
CA ARG A 57 3.72 -10.17 0.72
C ARG A 57 5.09 -9.71 0.24
N GLY A 58 5.36 -8.41 0.38
CA GLY A 58 6.65 -7.85 0.06
C GLY A 58 7.78 -8.64 0.73
N PRO A 59 9.00 -8.60 0.19
CA PRO A 59 10.11 -9.37 0.69
C PRO A 59 10.29 -9.20 2.21
N LEU A 60 10.33 -10.33 2.93
CA LEU A 60 10.54 -10.42 4.38
C LEU A 60 11.78 -9.65 4.87
N TRP A 61 12.73 -9.35 4.00
CA TRP A 61 14.00 -8.71 4.31
C TRP A 61 13.97 -7.18 4.49
N ARG A 62 12.86 -6.46 4.25
CA ARG A 62 12.72 -5.05 4.70
C ARG A 62 12.27 -4.91 6.17
N SER A 63 11.91 -5.99 6.85
CA SER A 63 11.42 -5.93 8.23
C SER A 63 12.02 -7.05 9.06
N LYS A 64 13.09 -6.76 9.79
CA LYS A 64 13.50 -7.59 10.93
C LYS A 64 12.67 -7.17 12.17
N LYS A 65 11.35 -6.98 12.03
CA LYS A 65 10.44 -6.82 13.17
C LYS A 65 9.97 -8.21 13.58
N LEU A 66 10.62 -8.77 14.60
CA LEU A 66 10.26 -10.07 15.15
C LEU A 66 8.89 -9.94 15.84
N ILE A 67 7.82 -10.46 15.22
CA ILE A 67 6.50 -10.44 15.86
C ILE A 67 6.48 -11.54 16.93
N GLY A 68 6.25 -11.15 18.18
CA GLY A 68 6.10 -12.06 19.30
C GLY A 68 4.93 -13.03 19.13
N LYS A 69 4.98 -14.17 19.83
CA LYS A 69 3.87 -15.16 19.80
C LYS A 69 2.56 -14.57 20.31
N GLU A 70 2.62 -13.68 21.30
CA GLU A 70 1.45 -13.00 21.86
C GLU A 70 0.87 -12.00 20.87
N ALA A 71 1.72 -11.18 20.22
CA ALA A 71 1.29 -10.30 19.15
C ALA A 71 0.64 -11.07 17.99
N LEU A 72 1.22 -12.19 17.55
CA LEU A 72 0.62 -13.05 16.51
C LEU A 72 -0.75 -13.58 16.92
N PHE A 73 -0.89 -14.06 18.16
CA PHE A 73 -2.17 -14.52 18.69
C PHE A 73 -3.21 -13.39 18.71
N ALA A 74 -2.80 -12.19 19.15
CA ALA A 74 -3.66 -11.02 19.18
C ALA A 74 -4.12 -10.60 17.77
N ILE A 75 -3.21 -10.52 16.80
CA ILE A 75 -3.54 -10.18 15.39
C ILE A 75 -4.57 -11.17 14.84
N GLN A 76 -4.34 -12.47 15.02
CA GLN A 76 -5.25 -13.50 14.52
C GLN A 76 -6.62 -13.41 15.19
N GLY A 77 -6.68 -13.19 16.50
CA GLY A 77 -7.94 -13.03 17.22
C GLY A 77 -8.71 -11.78 16.82
N LEU A 78 -8.03 -10.63 16.70
CA LEU A 78 -8.63 -9.38 16.23
C LEU A 78 -9.26 -9.54 14.85
N LYS A 79 -8.54 -10.17 13.90
CA LYS A 79 -9.06 -10.45 12.56
C LYS A 79 -10.22 -11.44 12.57
N ARG A 80 -10.16 -12.49 13.41
CA ARG A 80 -11.21 -13.50 13.54
C ARG A 80 -12.53 -12.90 14.01
N PHE A 81 -12.48 -11.93 14.92
CA PHE A 81 -13.68 -11.31 15.50
C PHE A 81 -14.06 -9.97 14.88
N LYS A 82 -13.44 -9.55 13.76
CA LYS A 82 -13.73 -8.27 13.10
C LYS A 82 -15.22 -8.04 12.79
N GLY A 83 -15.97 -9.10 12.50
CA GLY A 83 -17.41 -9.02 12.18
C GLY A 83 -18.37 -9.12 13.38
N ASP A 84 -17.85 -9.36 14.59
CA ASP A 84 -18.65 -9.51 15.82
C ASP A 84 -18.08 -8.56 16.89
N GLU A 85 -18.70 -7.39 17.00
CA GLU A 85 -18.25 -6.32 17.89
C GLU A 85 -18.24 -6.71 19.37
N GLU A 86 -19.16 -7.59 19.80
CA GLU A 86 -19.20 -8.04 21.20
C GLU A 86 -18.04 -8.98 21.51
N LYS A 87 -17.83 -10.00 20.65
CA LYS A 87 -16.69 -10.90 20.79
C LYS A 87 -15.36 -10.16 20.64
N LEU A 88 -15.29 -9.18 19.75
CA LEU A 88 -14.10 -8.37 19.55
C LEU A 88 -13.75 -7.57 20.80
N ARG A 89 -14.73 -6.88 21.40
CA ARG A 89 -14.53 -6.13 22.65
C ARG A 89 -14.06 -7.03 23.78
N GLU A 90 -14.68 -8.20 23.94
CA GLU A 90 -14.29 -9.15 24.98
C GLU A 90 -12.88 -9.72 24.74
N PHE A 91 -12.53 -10.02 23.48
CA PHE A 91 -11.18 -10.45 23.12
C PHE A 91 -10.14 -9.36 23.41
N ILE A 92 -10.43 -8.11 23.08
CA ILE A 92 -9.57 -6.97 23.38
C ILE A 92 -9.31 -6.86 24.89
N LYS A 93 -10.38 -6.88 25.68
CA LYS A 93 -10.31 -6.76 27.15
C LYS A 93 -9.48 -7.89 27.78
N ARG A 94 -9.62 -9.13 27.30
CA ARG A 94 -8.94 -10.30 27.87
C ARG A 94 -7.49 -10.45 27.38
N HIS A 95 -7.25 -10.22 26.10
CA HIS A 95 -5.99 -10.61 25.46
C HIS A 95 -5.14 -9.44 25.01
N VAL A 96 -5.75 -8.35 24.53
CA VAL A 96 -5.00 -7.20 23.98
C VAL A 96 -4.59 -6.23 25.08
N ALA A 97 -5.46 -5.98 26.07
CA ALA A 97 -5.19 -5.05 27.17
C ALA A 97 -3.91 -5.41 27.95
N ARG A 98 -3.64 -6.71 28.14
CA ARG A 98 -2.46 -7.21 28.86
C ARG A 98 -1.17 -7.29 28.04
N LEU A 99 -1.20 -6.98 26.74
CA LEU A 99 0.00 -7.04 25.89
C LEU A 99 1.02 -5.99 26.33
N LEU A 100 2.30 -6.34 26.21
CA LEU A 100 3.40 -5.41 26.42
C LEU A 100 3.44 -4.33 25.32
N LYS A 101 4.10 -3.20 25.62
CA LYS A 101 4.32 -2.09 24.67
C LYS A 101 4.81 -2.57 23.30
N ALA A 102 5.86 -3.40 23.28
CA ALA A 102 6.46 -3.90 22.05
C ALA A 102 5.48 -4.75 21.22
N ASP A 103 4.65 -5.56 21.87
CA ASP A 103 3.65 -6.39 21.19
C ASP A 103 2.51 -5.53 20.67
N LYS A 104 1.99 -4.57 21.45
CA LYS A 104 0.94 -3.64 20.99
C LYS A 104 1.37 -2.86 19.74
N LEU A 105 2.59 -2.35 19.73
CA LEU A 105 3.18 -1.66 18.56
C LEU A 105 3.46 -2.61 17.37
N SER A 106 3.70 -3.89 17.65
CA SER A 106 3.86 -4.91 16.60
C SER A 106 2.52 -5.29 15.99
N VAL A 107 1.48 -5.43 16.81
CA VAL A 107 0.09 -5.65 16.37
C VAL A 107 -0.37 -4.50 15.48
N LEU A 108 -0.21 -3.24 15.94
CA LEU A 108 -0.61 -2.06 15.16
C LEU A 108 0.05 -2.04 13.79
N GLY A 109 1.38 -2.12 13.74
CA GLY A 109 2.12 -2.07 12.47
C GLY A 109 1.82 -3.24 11.54
N GLU A 110 1.51 -4.43 12.07
CA GLU A 110 1.13 -5.57 11.23
C GLU A 110 -0.29 -5.42 10.68
N LEU A 111 -1.23 -4.84 11.44
CA LEU A 111 -2.57 -4.52 10.95
C LEU A 111 -2.52 -3.44 9.86
N GLU A 112 -1.72 -2.39 10.04
CA GLU A 112 -1.47 -1.36 9.03
C GLU A 112 -0.86 -1.94 7.76
N ARG A 113 0.14 -2.82 7.90
CA ARG A 113 0.78 -3.52 6.78
C ARG A 113 -0.20 -4.41 6.01
N GLN A 114 -1.18 -4.99 6.69
CA GLN A 114 -2.25 -5.79 6.09
C GLN A 114 -3.44 -4.95 5.60
N GLU A 115 -3.39 -3.63 5.79
CA GLU A 115 -4.47 -2.70 5.44
C GLU A 115 -5.79 -3.04 6.18
N GLU A 116 -5.69 -3.63 7.37
CA GLU A 116 -6.83 -3.87 8.28
C GLU A 116 -7.12 -2.62 9.11
N VAL A 117 -7.35 -1.51 8.42
CA VAL A 117 -7.38 -0.15 8.97
C VAL A 117 -8.42 0.07 10.08
N ASP A 118 -9.59 -0.58 10.01
CA ASP A 118 -10.59 -0.50 11.09
C ASP A 118 -10.02 -1.01 12.42
N LEU A 119 -9.29 -2.12 12.36
CA LEU A 119 -8.64 -2.73 13.52
C LEU A 119 -7.41 -1.93 13.93
N SER A 120 -6.65 -1.37 12.97
CA SER A 120 -5.53 -0.47 13.26
C SER A 120 -5.97 0.75 14.05
N VAL A 121 -7.06 1.43 13.64
CA VAL A 121 -7.60 2.57 14.38
C VAL A 121 -8.05 2.18 15.79
N LYS A 122 -8.71 1.01 15.96
CA LYS A 122 -9.06 0.50 17.29
C LYS A 122 -7.83 0.21 18.14
N MET A 123 -6.79 -0.39 17.55
CA MET A 123 -5.53 -0.69 18.23
C MET A 123 -4.78 0.58 18.63
N PHE A 124 -4.77 1.59 17.76
CA PHE A 124 -4.20 2.90 18.02
C PHE A 124 -4.90 3.59 19.21
N ARG A 125 -6.23 3.58 19.24
CA ARG A 125 -7.02 4.10 20.37
C ARG A 125 -6.79 3.35 21.68
N ILE A 126 -6.45 2.05 21.62
CA ILE A 126 -6.05 1.30 22.81
C ILE A 126 -4.68 1.78 23.28
N ILE A 127 -3.72 1.94 22.37
CA ILE A 127 -2.37 2.44 22.66
C ILE A 127 -2.41 3.83 23.29
N GLN A 128 -3.27 4.73 22.81
CA GLN A 128 -3.44 6.09 23.37
C GLN A 128 -3.88 6.09 24.85
N LYS A 129 -4.50 5.00 25.33
CA LYS A 129 -4.97 4.88 26.72
C LYS A 129 -3.95 4.23 27.66
N GLU A 130 -2.78 3.88 27.15
CA GLU A 130 -1.73 3.23 27.94
C GLU A 130 -0.88 4.25 28.68
N ASP A 131 -0.47 3.92 29.91
CA ASP A 131 0.34 4.82 30.74
C ASP A 131 1.70 5.17 30.11
N TRP A 132 2.24 4.27 29.28
CA TRP A 132 3.52 4.46 28.58
C TRP A 132 3.39 5.21 27.26
N TYR A 133 2.17 5.59 26.87
CA TYR A 133 1.92 6.28 25.61
C TYR A 133 2.64 7.62 25.59
N LYS A 134 3.31 7.88 24.47
CA LYS A 134 3.85 9.19 24.14
C LYS A 134 3.45 9.48 22.69
N PRO A 135 2.82 10.63 22.41
CA PRO A 135 2.56 11.09 21.06
C PRO A 135 3.81 10.97 20.18
N ASP A 136 3.65 10.32 19.03
CA ASP A 136 4.74 10.05 18.08
C ASP A 136 4.26 10.30 16.65
N VAL A 137 4.89 11.26 15.97
CA VAL A 137 4.62 11.65 14.59
C VAL A 137 4.64 10.43 13.65
N TYR A 138 5.58 9.51 13.85
CA TYR A 138 5.72 8.34 12.98
C TYR A 138 4.54 7.37 13.10
N MET A 139 3.99 7.22 14.31
CA MET A 139 2.82 6.36 14.55
C MET A 139 1.57 6.93 13.85
N TYR A 140 1.37 8.24 13.94
CA TYR A 140 0.29 8.93 13.21
C TYR A 140 0.48 8.82 11.70
N LYS A 141 1.68 9.12 11.20
CA LYS A 141 2.05 9.05 9.79
C LYS A 141 1.76 7.67 9.18
N ASP A 142 2.20 6.60 9.81
CA ASP A 142 2.02 5.23 9.28
C ASP A 142 0.53 4.87 9.19
N LEU A 143 -0.26 5.22 10.22
CA LEU A 143 -1.71 5.00 10.24
C LEU A 143 -2.43 5.83 9.17
N ILE A 144 -2.08 7.11 9.00
CA ILE A 144 -2.66 8.01 7.98
C ILE A 144 -2.37 7.48 6.58
N ILE A 145 -1.14 7.04 6.30
CA ILE A 145 -0.78 6.46 5.01
C ILE A 145 -1.53 5.14 4.77
N ALA A 146 -1.74 4.32 5.81
CA ALA A 146 -2.53 3.10 5.72
C ALA A 146 -4.02 3.39 5.42
N LEU A 147 -4.61 4.38 6.08
CA LEU A 147 -5.98 4.85 5.80
C LEU A 147 -6.11 5.41 4.38
N ALA A 148 -5.13 6.21 3.95
CA ALA A 148 -5.09 6.77 2.61
C ALA A 148 -5.04 5.67 1.53
N LYS A 149 -4.22 4.62 1.74
CA LYS A 149 -4.18 3.43 0.86
C LYS A 149 -5.54 2.77 0.70
N CYS A 150 -6.32 2.73 1.78
CA CYS A 150 -7.66 2.14 1.82
C CYS A 150 -8.76 3.09 1.34
N LYS A 151 -8.41 4.27 0.80
CA LYS A 151 -9.36 5.31 0.36
C LYS A 151 -10.28 5.84 1.48
N LYS A 152 -9.83 5.75 2.74
CA LYS A 152 -10.56 6.29 3.90
C LYS A 152 -10.03 7.68 4.26
N MET A 153 -10.30 8.66 3.40
CA MET A 153 -9.71 9.99 3.50
C MET A 153 -10.23 10.78 4.70
N ASP A 154 -11.53 10.68 4.98
CA ASP A 154 -12.15 11.33 6.14
C ASP A 154 -11.49 10.86 7.44
N GLU A 155 -11.38 9.54 7.64
CA GLU A 155 -10.69 8.96 8.81
C GLU A 155 -9.19 9.34 8.83
N ALA A 156 -8.53 9.44 7.67
CA ALA A 156 -7.13 9.87 7.60
C ALA A 156 -6.95 11.33 8.05
N MET A 157 -7.88 12.21 7.67
CA MET A 157 -7.89 13.62 8.08
C MET A 157 -8.28 13.79 9.55
N ASP A 158 -9.15 12.93 10.09
CA ASP A 158 -9.44 12.90 11.53
C ASP A 158 -8.18 12.55 12.34
N ILE A 159 -7.44 11.52 11.92
CA ILE A 159 -6.18 11.12 12.57
C ILE A 159 -5.11 12.23 12.42
N TRP A 160 -5.05 12.92 11.28
CA TRP A 160 -4.20 14.09 11.09
C TRP A 160 -4.59 15.25 12.04
N GLY A 161 -5.88 15.49 12.23
CA GLY A 161 -6.41 16.46 13.19
C GLY A 161 -5.99 16.15 14.62
N ASN A 162 -6.18 14.90 15.06
CA ASN A 162 -5.77 14.44 16.39
C ASN A 162 -4.26 14.64 16.64
N MET A 163 -3.42 14.40 15.63
CA MET A 163 -1.98 14.65 15.72
C MET A 163 -1.68 16.12 16.03
N LYS A 164 -2.42 17.06 15.40
CA LYS A 164 -2.28 18.50 15.65
C LYS A 164 -2.78 18.88 17.05
N GLU A 165 -3.87 18.28 17.52
CA GLU A 165 -4.39 18.50 18.89
C GLU A 165 -3.39 18.06 19.97
N GLU A 166 -2.60 17.02 19.70
CA GLU A 166 -1.49 16.59 20.55
C GLU A 166 -0.22 17.48 20.40
N ASN A 167 -0.31 18.60 19.68
CA ASN A 167 0.78 19.55 19.42
C ASN A 167 2.02 18.89 18.78
N LEU A 168 1.80 17.89 17.93
CA LEU A 168 2.86 17.27 17.16
C LEU A 168 3.08 18.02 15.85
N PHE A 169 4.33 18.38 15.58
CA PHE A 169 4.75 19.03 14.34
C PHE A 169 5.56 18.04 13.50
N PRO A 170 5.05 17.65 12.31
CA PRO A 170 5.80 16.79 11.40
C PRO A 170 7.03 17.47 10.84
N ASP A 171 8.05 16.66 10.53
CA ASP A 171 9.19 17.13 9.73
C ASP A 171 8.83 17.22 8.24
N SER A 172 9.67 17.91 7.48
CA SER A 172 9.56 18.07 6.02
C SER A 172 9.37 16.72 5.30
N GLN A 173 10.10 15.69 5.73
CA GLN A 173 9.99 14.36 5.14
C GLN A 173 8.60 13.74 5.39
N THR A 174 8.05 13.88 6.59
CA THR A 174 6.74 13.37 6.95
C THR A 174 5.64 14.10 6.18
N TYR A 175 5.69 15.43 6.07
CA TYR A 175 4.78 16.18 5.22
C TYR A 175 4.82 15.67 3.78
N ALA A 176 6.03 15.52 3.20
CA ALA A 176 6.19 15.02 1.84
C ALA A 176 5.63 13.61 1.64
N GLU A 177 5.77 12.72 2.61
CA GLU A 177 5.25 11.36 2.55
C GLU A 177 3.72 11.29 2.68
N VAL A 178 3.14 12.06 3.60
CA VAL A 178 1.68 12.11 3.79
C VAL A 178 1.03 12.75 2.56
N ILE A 179 1.51 13.91 2.10
CA ILE A 179 1.04 14.58 0.87
C ILE A 179 1.10 13.62 -0.32
N ARG A 180 2.23 12.90 -0.50
CA ARG A 180 2.36 11.90 -1.57
C ARG A 180 1.30 10.80 -1.45
N GLY A 181 0.99 10.38 -0.22
CA GLY A 181 -0.08 9.43 0.07
C GLY A 181 -1.43 9.92 -0.47
N PHE A 182 -1.87 11.09 -0.04
CA PHE A 182 -3.15 11.66 -0.46
C PHE A 182 -3.23 11.91 -1.97
N LEU A 183 -2.18 12.46 -2.59
CA LEU A 183 -2.12 12.64 -4.05
C LEU A 183 -2.21 11.31 -4.81
N ARG A 184 -1.51 10.27 -4.33
CA ARG A 184 -1.49 8.94 -4.98
C ARG A 184 -2.85 8.25 -4.93
N TYR A 185 -3.62 8.43 -3.85
CA TYR A 185 -4.90 7.75 -3.65
C TYR A 185 -6.11 8.60 -4.05
N GLY A 186 -5.89 9.76 -4.66
CA GLY A 186 -6.92 10.53 -5.37
C GLY A 186 -7.57 11.66 -4.57
N SER A 187 -6.92 12.16 -3.52
CA SER A 187 -7.41 13.27 -2.69
C SER A 187 -6.48 14.49 -2.79
N PRO A 188 -6.46 15.21 -3.93
CA PRO A 188 -5.63 16.41 -4.10
C PRO A 188 -6.06 17.55 -3.17
N SER A 189 -7.36 17.66 -2.86
CA SER A 189 -7.87 18.67 -1.92
C SER A 189 -7.31 18.48 -0.51
N ASP A 190 -7.31 17.25 0.01
CA ASP A 190 -6.77 16.94 1.34
C ASP A 190 -5.25 17.12 1.37
N ALA A 191 -4.56 16.75 0.29
CA ALA A 191 -3.13 17.02 0.14
C ALA A 191 -2.82 18.52 0.21
N MET A 192 -3.68 19.37 -0.35
CA MET A 192 -3.55 20.83 -0.23
C MET A 192 -3.85 21.33 1.19
N ASN A 193 -4.79 20.73 1.91
CA ASN A 193 -5.02 21.08 3.32
C ASN A 193 -3.78 20.80 4.19
N ILE A 194 -3.13 19.64 3.97
CA ILE A 194 -1.89 19.29 4.67
C ILE A 194 -0.73 20.21 4.25
N TYR A 195 -0.68 20.64 2.99
CA TYR A 195 0.27 21.64 2.52
C TYR A 195 0.09 22.99 3.21
N GLU A 196 -1.15 23.44 3.41
CA GLU A 196 -1.43 24.67 4.15
C GLU A 196 -1.03 24.54 5.64
N ASP A 197 -1.23 23.36 6.24
CA ASP A 197 -0.72 23.08 7.60
C ASP A 197 0.81 23.16 7.65
N MET A 198 1.51 22.65 6.64
CA MET A 198 2.97 22.76 6.51
C MET A 198 3.43 24.22 6.42
N LYS A 199 2.73 25.09 5.67
CA LYS A 199 3.08 26.52 5.62
C LYS A 199 2.91 27.23 6.97
N ARG A 200 2.05 26.69 7.83
CA ARG A 200 1.78 27.20 9.18
C ARG A 200 2.66 26.54 10.25
N SER A 201 3.50 25.57 9.89
CA SER A 201 4.37 24.93 10.86
C SER A 201 5.42 25.90 11.39
N PRO A 202 5.91 25.71 12.63
CA PRO A 202 7.00 26.53 13.18
C PRO A 202 8.29 26.44 12.35
N ASP A 203 8.53 25.27 11.74
CA ASP A 203 9.70 25.04 10.90
C ASP A 203 9.48 25.63 9.51
N PRO A 204 10.52 26.26 8.92
CA PRO A 204 10.44 26.80 7.58
C PRO A 204 10.19 25.66 6.57
N PRO A 205 9.28 25.84 5.60
CA PRO A 205 9.06 24.86 4.54
C PRO A 205 10.37 24.52 3.82
N GLU A 206 10.54 23.24 3.50
CA GLU A 206 11.65 22.76 2.66
C GLU A 206 11.16 22.46 1.24
N GLU A 207 12.10 22.32 0.31
CA GLU A 207 11.82 22.09 -1.11
C GLU A 207 11.16 20.72 -1.42
N LEU A 208 11.42 19.70 -0.61
CA LEU A 208 10.98 18.32 -0.90
C LEU A 208 9.45 18.18 -1.02
N PRO A 209 8.63 18.68 -0.07
CA PRO A 209 7.17 18.72 -0.20
C PRO A 209 6.67 19.39 -1.49
N PHE A 210 7.25 20.52 -1.90
CA PHE A 210 6.85 21.21 -3.14
C PHE A 210 7.10 20.37 -4.38
N ARG A 211 8.25 19.69 -4.46
CA ARG A 211 8.56 18.77 -5.56
C ARG A 211 7.56 17.62 -5.65
N VAL A 212 7.08 17.13 -4.50
CA VAL A 212 6.03 16.09 -4.45
C VAL A 212 4.70 16.65 -4.96
N LEU A 213 4.29 17.83 -4.52
CA LEU A 213 3.06 18.48 -4.94
C LEU A 213 3.06 18.78 -6.44
N LEU A 214 4.08 19.46 -6.96
CA LEU A 214 4.14 19.84 -8.38
C LEU A 214 4.13 18.63 -9.33
N LYS A 215 4.69 17.50 -8.89
CA LYS A 215 4.63 16.24 -9.62
C LYS A 215 3.25 15.57 -9.50
N GLY A 216 2.66 15.53 -8.31
CA GLY A 216 1.38 14.86 -8.09
C GLY A 216 0.17 15.65 -8.59
N LEU A 217 0.31 16.97 -8.72
CA LEU A 217 -0.73 17.89 -9.20
C LEU A 217 -0.65 18.16 -10.71
N LEU A 218 0.11 17.37 -11.49
CA LEU A 218 0.10 17.46 -12.96
C LEU A 218 -1.33 17.40 -13.55
N PRO A 219 -2.26 16.55 -13.05
CA PRO A 219 -3.64 16.55 -13.52
C PRO A 219 -4.48 17.76 -13.05
N HIS A 220 -3.96 18.59 -12.14
CA HIS A 220 -4.67 19.69 -11.46
C HIS A 220 -3.89 21.02 -11.61
N PRO A 221 -3.87 21.61 -12.82
CA PRO A 221 -3.01 22.75 -13.14
C PRO A 221 -3.26 23.98 -12.26
N LEU A 222 -4.51 24.23 -11.84
CA LEU A 222 -4.84 25.35 -10.95
C LEU A 222 -4.16 25.24 -9.58
N LEU A 223 -4.20 24.04 -8.98
CA LEU A 223 -3.54 23.79 -7.70
C LEU A 223 -2.01 23.80 -7.86
N ARG A 224 -1.52 23.23 -8.96
CA ARG A 224 -0.10 23.20 -9.30
C ARG A 224 0.49 24.62 -9.43
N ASN A 225 -0.20 25.51 -10.14
CA ASN A 225 0.25 26.88 -10.35
C ASN A 225 0.33 27.67 -9.05
N ARG A 226 -0.63 27.47 -8.14
CA ARG A 226 -0.57 28.06 -6.78
C ARG A 226 0.66 27.58 -6.02
N VAL A 227 0.91 26.27 -6.00
CA VAL A 227 2.10 25.71 -5.32
C VAL A 227 3.40 26.22 -5.96
N LYS A 228 3.42 26.42 -7.28
CA LYS A 228 4.57 26.96 -8.01
C LYS A 228 4.85 28.42 -7.62
N GLN A 229 3.80 29.25 -7.58
CA GLN A 229 3.90 30.65 -7.11
C GLN A 229 4.41 30.71 -5.67
N ASP A 230 3.80 29.92 -4.77
CA ASP A 230 4.24 29.83 -3.38
C ASP A 230 5.72 29.40 -3.27
N PHE A 231 6.20 28.51 -4.14
CA PHE A 231 7.60 28.10 -4.17
C PHE A 231 8.54 29.23 -4.60
N GLU A 232 8.18 29.96 -5.68
CA GLU A 232 8.98 31.08 -6.20
C GLU A 232 9.06 32.22 -5.17
N GLU A 233 7.98 32.48 -4.43
CA GLU A 233 7.94 33.48 -3.35
C GLU A 233 8.82 33.08 -2.16
N LEU A 234 8.81 31.80 -1.77
CA LEU A 234 9.59 31.30 -0.62
C LEU A 234 11.06 31.06 -0.95
N PHE A 235 11.39 30.75 -2.20
CA PHE A 235 12.75 30.42 -2.64
C PHE A 235 13.14 31.20 -3.91
N PRO A 236 13.29 32.54 -3.83
CA PRO A 236 13.54 33.37 -5.01
C PRO A 236 14.85 33.04 -5.75
N GLU A 237 15.84 32.47 -5.03
CA GLU A 237 17.12 32.06 -5.61
C GLU A 237 17.10 30.66 -6.21
N ARG A 238 16.01 29.89 -6.03
CA ARG A 238 15.90 28.50 -6.50
C ARG A 238 14.87 28.40 -7.60
N HIS A 239 15.27 27.84 -8.73
CA HIS A 239 14.35 27.52 -9.82
C HIS A 239 14.00 26.04 -9.78
N ILE A 240 12.70 25.73 -9.68
CA ILE A 240 12.23 24.36 -9.78
C ILE A 240 12.26 23.90 -11.24
N TYR A 241 12.82 22.72 -11.51
CA TYR A 241 12.80 22.15 -12.86
C TYR A 241 11.35 21.80 -13.24
N ASP A 242 10.78 22.58 -14.16
CA ASP A 242 9.44 22.42 -14.71
C ASP A 242 9.52 22.01 -16.19
N PRO A 243 9.62 20.70 -16.48
CA PRO A 243 9.69 20.23 -17.86
C PRO A 243 8.37 20.52 -18.58
N PRO A 244 8.40 20.99 -19.85
CA PRO A 244 7.20 21.35 -20.60
C PRO A 244 6.21 20.18 -20.70
N ASP A 245 4.92 20.50 -20.65
CA ASP A 245 3.78 19.55 -20.58
C ASP A 245 3.79 18.48 -21.70
N GLU A 246 4.46 18.79 -22.81
CA GLU A 246 4.65 17.91 -23.99
C GLU A 246 5.35 16.58 -23.66
N ILE A 247 6.11 16.49 -22.58
CA ILE A 247 6.86 15.28 -22.20
C ILE A 247 5.95 14.20 -21.57
N PHE A 248 4.77 14.56 -21.07
CA PHE A 248 3.89 13.63 -20.33
C PHE A 248 2.72 13.06 -21.13
N GLY A 249 2.60 13.36 -22.43
CA GLY A 249 1.73 12.63 -23.36
C GLY A 249 0.23 12.64 -23.01
N MET A 250 -0.28 13.69 -22.38
CA MET A 250 -1.72 13.86 -22.17
C MET A 250 -2.35 14.59 -23.37
N HIS A 251 -2.79 13.80 -24.36
CA HIS A 251 -3.77 14.19 -25.37
C HIS A 251 -5.07 13.41 -25.15
#